data_AF-L1PNP1-F1
#
_entry.id   AF-L1PNP1-F1
#
_cell.length_a   1.000
_cell.length_b   1.000
_cell.length_c   1.000
_cell.angle_alpha   90.00
_cell.angle_beta   90.00
_cell.angle_gamma   90.00
#
_symmetry.space_group_name_H-M   'P 1'
#
loop_
_entity.id
_entity.type
_entity.pdbx_description
1 polymer ?
#
loop_
_entity_poly.entity_id
_entity_poly.type
_entity_poly.pdbx_seq_one_letter_code
_entity_poly.pdbx_strand_id
1 'polypeptide(L)'
;MSNYYKPSGKFSPISFVYFILVCTVALPILATIYAYLIWYIPIIYLNFLVTFGFGFAIAITVGYLVVRLGKVRNYGLAILFALIASLVAYYLQWVVWADLAINTSEVYGNK
;
A
#
# COMPACT_ATOMS: atom_id res chain seq x y z
N MET A 1 -31.60 -20.87 11.15
CA MET A 1 -30.74 -19.75 10.72
C MET A 1 -29.87 -20.21 9.56
N SER A 2 -30.34 -20.11 8.31
CA SER A 2 -29.58 -20.52 7.11
C SER A 2 -29.71 -19.53 5.94
N ASN A 3 -30.26 -18.34 6.17
CA ASN A 3 -30.55 -17.34 5.13
C ASN A 3 -29.43 -16.29 4.93
N TYR A 4 -28.23 -16.50 5.48
CA TYR A 4 -27.12 -15.57 5.29
C TYR A 4 -26.38 -15.87 3.99
N TYR A 5 -26.19 -14.82 3.16
CA TYR A 5 -25.44 -14.92 1.92
C TYR A 5 -24.01 -15.44 2.19
N LYS A 6 -23.69 -16.59 1.59
CA LYS A 6 -22.35 -17.16 1.62
C LYS A 6 -21.64 -16.81 0.30
N PRO A 7 -20.54 -16.07 0.34
CA PRO A 7 -19.80 -15.75 -0.88
C PRO A 7 -19.27 -17.02 -1.53
N SER A 8 -19.31 -17.04 -2.86
CA SER A 8 -19.02 -18.22 -3.69
C SER A 8 -17.58 -18.74 -3.57
N GLY A 9 -16.65 -18.00 -2.94
CA GLY A 9 -15.24 -18.38 -2.82
C GLY A 9 -14.45 -18.37 -4.14
N LYS A 10 -15.11 -18.02 -5.26
CA LYS A 10 -14.51 -17.93 -6.59
C LYS A 10 -13.72 -16.64 -6.75
N PHE A 11 -12.68 -16.67 -7.57
CA PHE A 11 -11.91 -15.50 -7.99
C PHE A 11 -11.65 -15.58 -9.49
N SER A 12 -11.40 -14.43 -10.12
CA SER A 12 -10.98 -14.38 -11.52
C SER A 12 -9.47 -14.22 -11.59
N PRO A 13 -8.75 -14.94 -12.47
CA PRO A 13 -7.30 -14.78 -12.64
C PRO A 13 -6.86 -13.35 -12.99
N ILE A 14 -7.76 -12.53 -13.55
CA ILE A 14 -7.48 -11.11 -13.83
C ILE A 14 -7.13 -10.30 -12.58
N SER A 15 -7.54 -10.75 -11.38
CA SER A 15 -7.19 -10.08 -10.12
C SER A 15 -5.69 -10.04 -9.89
N PHE A 16 -4.93 -11.04 -10.35
CA PHE A 16 -3.47 -11.04 -10.24
C PHE A 16 -2.83 -9.98 -11.13
N VAL A 17 -3.38 -9.76 -12.33
CA VAL A 17 -2.91 -8.70 -13.24
C VAL A 17 -3.16 -7.34 -12.61
N TYR A 18 -4.36 -7.10 -12.06
CA TYR A 18 -4.64 -5.87 -11.33
C TYR A 18 -3.75 -5.70 -10.10
N PHE A 19 -3.48 -6.79 -9.38
CA PHE A 19 -2.58 -6.75 -8.22
C PHE A 19 -1.17 -6.32 -8.62
N ILE A 20 -0.62 -6.89 -9.69
CA ILE A 20 0.71 -6.52 -10.20
C ILE A 20 0.72 -5.04 -10.60
N LEU A 21 -0.29 -4.57 -11.34
CA LEU A 21 -0.39 -3.15 -11.73
C LEU A 21 -0.48 -2.21 -10.52
N VAL A 22 -1.22 -2.59 -9.48
CA VAL A 22 -1.30 -1.82 -8.24
C VAL A 22 0.07 -1.77 -7.56
N CYS A 23 0.78 -2.89 -7.48
CA CYS A 23 2.11 -2.97 -6.88
C CYS A 23 3.20 -2.21 -7.65
N THR A 24 3.10 -2.10 -8.97
CA THR A 24 4.11 -1.44 -9.81
C THR A 24 3.81 0.03 -10.09
N VAL A 25 2.56 0.48 -9.91
CA VAL A 25 2.15 1.86 -10.24
C VAL A 25 1.59 2.59 -9.01
N ALA A 26 0.51 2.08 -8.42
CA ALA A 26 -0.19 2.81 -7.37
C ALA A 26 0.57 2.83 -6.03
N LEU A 27 1.11 1.67 -5.61
CA LEU A 27 1.85 1.57 -4.34
C LEU A 27 3.14 2.38 -4.32
N PRO A 28 3.97 2.42 -5.39
CA PRO A 28 5.13 3.31 -5.45
C PRO A 28 4.76 4.78 -5.26
N ILE A 29 3.70 5.25 -5.93
CA ILE A 29 3.25 6.64 -5.80
C ILE A 29 2.82 6.93 -4.35
N LEU A 30 2.00 6.07 -3.75
CA LEU A 30 1.55 6.23 -2.37
C LEU A 30 2.72 6.17 -1.37
N ALA A 31 3.64 5.23 -1.57
CA ALA A 31 4.82 5.05 -0.73
C ALA A 31 5.75 6.26 -0.78
N THR A 32 5.97 6.84 -1.97
CA THR A 32 6.74 8.08 -2.13
C THR A 32 6.07 9.23 -1.41
N ILE A 33 4.77 9.45 -1.62
CA ILE A 33 4.03 10.52 -0.92
C ILE A 33 4.16 10.36 0.59
N TYR A 34 3.96 9.14 1.11
CA TYR A 34 4.10 8.84 2.53
C TYR A 34 5.51 9.14 3.06
N ALA A 35 6.55 8.65 2.38
CA ALA A 35 7.94 8.85 2.80
C ALA A 35 8.30 10.35 2.87
N TYR A 36 7.89 11.13 1.87
CA TYR A 36 8.09 12.58 1.86
C TYR A 36 7.32 13.27 3.00
N LEU A 37 6.07 12.90 3.25
CA LEU A 37 5.30 13.48 4.36
C LEU A 37 5.98 13.23 5.71
N ILE A 38 6.42 11.99 5.98
CA ILE A 38 7.11 11.66 7.23
C ILE A 38 8.47 12.38 7.34
N TRP A 39 9.19 12.53 6.23
CA TRP A 39 10.49 13.22 6.21
C TRP A 39 10.39 14.71 6.53
N TYR A 40 9.40 15.41 5.94
CA TYR A 40 9.30 16.87 6.03
C TYR A 40 8.41 17.38 7.16
N ILE A 41 7.55 16.54 7.75
CA ILE A 41 6.66 16.93 8.85
C ILE A 41 7.34 16.61 10.20
N PRO A 42 7.78 17.62 10.98
CA PRO A 42 8.41 17.39 12.28
C PRO A 42 7.40 17.10 13.40
N ILE A 43 6.09 17.23 13.14
CA ILE A 43 5.04 17.11 14.15
C ILE A 43 4.61 15.64 14.28
N ILE A 44 4.96 15.00 15.41
CA ILE A 44 4.76 13.57 15.62
C ILE A 44 3.29 13.12 15.57
N TYR A 45 2.36 13.93 16.08
CA TYR A 45 0.92 13.63 16.05
C TYR A 45 0.37 13.62 14.63
N LEU A 46 0.91 14.49 13.76
CA LEU A 46 0.52 14.53 12.36
C LEU A 46 1.07 13.32 11.63
N ASN A 47 2.30 12.91 11.91
CA ASN A 47 2.90 11.69 11.35
C ASN A 47 2.07 10.44 11.70
N PHE A 48 1.54 10.36 12.92
CA PHE A 48 0.63 9.28 13.28
C PHE A 48 -0.62 9.24 12.39
N LEU A 49 -1.26 10.40 12.15
CA LEU A 49 -2.41 10.49 11.23
C LEU A 49 -2.03 10.14 9.78
N VAL A 50 -0.85 10.56 9.33
CA VAL A 50 -0.32 10.23 8.00
C VAL A 50 -0.16 8.71 7.84
N THR A 51 0.33 8.01 8.85
CA THR A 51 0.45 6.54 8.83
C THR A 51 -0.91 5.85 8.74
N PHE A 52 -1.92 6.33 9.49
CA PHE A 52 -3.29 5.84 9.33
C PHE A 52 -3.83 6.10 7.92
N GLY A 53 -3.59 7.31 7.39
CA GLY A 53 -3.97 7.68 6.03
C GLY A 53 -3.31 6.77 4.99
N PHE A 54 -2.04 6.43 5.16
CA PHE A 54 -1.31 5.53 4.26
C PHE A 54 -1.87 4.11 4.28
N GLY A 55 -2.09 3.53 5.46
CA GLY A 55 -2.73 2.22 5.58
C GLY A 55 -4.13 2.18 4.97
N PHE A 56 -4.92 3.24 5.19
CA PHE A 56 -6.27 3.37 4.62
C PHE A 56 -6.23 3.54 3.09
N ALA A 57 -5.28 4.33 2.57
CA ALA A 57 -5.09 4.49 1.12
C ALA A 57 -4.71 3.16 0.45
N ILE A 58 -3.84 2.35 1.06
CA ILE A 58 -3.52 0.99 0.58
C ILE A 58 -4.79 0.13 0.57
N ALA A 59 -5.55 0.14 1.68
CA ALA A 59 -6.77 -0.65 1.80
C ALA A 59 -7.83 -0.28 0.75
N ILE A 60 -8.07 1.01 0.52
CA ILE A 60 -8.98 1.48 -0.55
C ILE A 60 -8.46 1.05 -1.92
N THR A 61 -7.18 1.26 -2.19
CA THR A 61 -6.57 0.98 -3.50
C THR A 61 -6.68 -0.50 -3.84
N VAL A 62 -6.29 -1.38 -2.92
CA VAL A 62 -6.37 -2.84 -3.11
C VAL A 62 -7.82 -3.31 -3.12
N GLY A 63 -8.66 -2.81 -2.20
CA GLY A 63 -10.06 -3.19 -2.10
C GLY A 63 -10.86 -2.83 -3.36
N TYR A 64 -10.60 -1.65 -3.93
CA TYR A 64 -11.29 -1.21 -5.13
C TYR A 64 -10.69 -1.83 -6.40
N LEU A 65 -9.38 -1.69 -6.63
CA LEU A 65 -8.75 -2.06 -7.89
C LEU A 65 -8.50 -3.57 -8.02
N VAL A 66 -8.16 -4.25 -6.94
CA VAL A 66 -7.82 -5.68 -6.98
C VAL A 66 -9.03 -6.53 -6.63
N VAL A 67 -9.67 -6.25 -5.50
CA VAL A 67 -10.75 -7.12 -4.99
C VAL A 67 -12.05 -6.89 -5.75
N ARG A 68 -12.49 -5.63 -5.87
CA ARG A 68 -13.77 -5.30 -6.52
C ARG A 68 -13.69 -5.45 -8.04
N LEU A 69 -12.73 -4.81 -8.73
CA LEU A 69 -12.60 -4.94 -10.19
C LEU A 69 -12.13 -6.33 -10.62
N GLY A 70 -11.21 -6.96 -9.87
CA GLY A 70 -10.79 -8.34 -10.10
C GLY A 70 -11.83 -9.40 -9.71
N LYS A 71 -13.00 -8.99 -9.22
CA LYS A 71 -14.12 -9.87 -8.84
C LYS A 71 -13.71 -10.98 -7.86
N VAL A 72 -12.86 -10.66 -6.89
CA VAL A 72 -12.39 -11.60 -5.87
C VAL A 72 -13.49 -11.79 -4.82
N ARG A 73 -14.15 -12.95 -4.83
CA ARG A 73 -15.20 -13.34 -3.85
C ARG A 73 -14.68 -14.33 -2.81
N ASN A 74 -13.37 -14.44 -2.66
CA ASN A 74 -12.68 -15.26 -1.67
C ASN A 74 -12.04 -14.34 -0.63
N TYR A 75 -12.55 -14.38 0.61
CA TYR A 75 -12.03 -13.53 1.69
C TYR A 75 -10.58 -13.82 2.03
N GLY A 76 -10.18 -15.10 2.05
CA GLY A 76 -8.79 -15.48 2.33
C GLY A 76 -7.83 -14.90 1.30
N LEU A 77 -8.20 -14.96 0.02
CA LEU A 77 -7.40 -14.38 -1.06
C LEU A 77 -7.37 -12.84 -1.01
N ALA A 78 -8.49 -12.20 -0.65
CA ALA A 78 -8.54 -10.75 -0.48
C ALA A 78 -7.63 -10.26 0.67
N ILE A 79 -7.65 -10.97 1.80
CA ILE A 79 -6.75 -10.70 2.94
C ILE A 79 -5.29 -10.91 2.52
N LEU A 80 -5.00 -11.97 1.78
CA LEU A 80 -3.65 -12.24 1.27
C LEU A 80 -3.16 -11.10 0.36
N PHE A 81 -3.97 -10.62 -0.58
CA PHE A 81 -3.61 -9.47 -1.41
C PHE A 81 -3.38 -8.22 -0.58
N ALA A 82 -4.23 -7.92 0.39
CA ALA A 82 -4.05 -6.75 1.26
C ALA A 82 -2.75 -6.83 2.08
N LEU A 83 -2.43 -8.01 2.64
CA LEU A 83 -1.19 -8.23 3.39
C LEU A 83 0.05 -8.05 2.50
N ILE A 84 0.09 -8.71 1.33
CA ILE A 84 1.22 -8.60 0.42
C ILE A 84 1.38 -7.15 -0.07
N ALA A 85 0.28 -6.49 -0.46
CA ALA A 85 0.33 -5.08 -0.84
C ALA A 85 0.87 -4.18 0.27
N SER A 86 0.48 -4.44 1.52
CA SER A 86 0.95 -3.66 2.66
C SER A 86 2.46 -3.84 2.88
N LEU A 87 2.96 -5.07 2.75
CA LEU A 87 4.40 -5.36 2.84
C LEU A 87 5.18 -4.71 1.68
N VAL A 88 4.65 -4.77 0.46
CA VAL A 88 5.25 -4.11 -0.71
C VAL A 88 5.30 -2.60 -0.51
N ALA A 89 4.20 -1.97 -0.10
CA ALA A 89 4.15 -0.53 0.16
C ALA A 89 5.10 -0.11 1.28
N TYR A 90 5.20 -0.92 2.35
CA TYR A 90 6.15 -0.70 3.44
C TYR A 90 7.60 -0.79 3.00
N TYR A 91 7.93 -1.76 2.13
CA TYR A 91 9.27 -1.87 1.55
C TYR A 91 9.59 -0.67 0.65
N LEU A 92 8.67 -0.31 -0.25
CA LEU A 92 8.87 0.81 -1.19
C LEU A 92 9.06 2.15 -0.47
N GLN A 93 8.28 2.42 0.59
CA GLN A 93 8.48 3.69 1.32
C GLN A 93 9.84 3.72 2.02
N TRP A 94 10.33 2.56 2.49
CA TRP A 94 11.65 2.47 3.09
C TRP A 94 12.77 2.73 2.08
N VAL A 95 12.62 2.23 0.83
CA VAL A 95 13.54 2.54 -0.27
C VAL A 95 13.61 4.05 -0.54
N VAL A 96 12.45 4.71 -0.64
CA VAL A 96 12.40 6.18 -0.86
C VAL A 96 12.99 6.94 0.33
N TRP A 97 12.69 6.52 1.55
CA TRP A 97 13.25 7.13 2.76
C TRP A 97 14.78 6.96 2.82
N ALA A 98 15.30 5.78 2.48
CA ALA A 98 16.73 5.50 2.44
C ALA A 98 17.44 6.37 1.40
N ASP A 99 16.85 6.53 0.21
CA ASP A 99 17.35 7.46 -0.81
C ASP A 99 17.41 8.90 -0.28
N LEU A 100 16.35 9.39 0.37
CA LEU A 100 16.34 10.73 1.00
C LEU A 100 17.44 10.86 2.06
N ALA A 101 17.62 9.85 2.90
CA ALA A 101 18.63 9.85 3.96
C ALA A 101 20.05 9.88 3.40
N ILE A 102 20.33 9.11 2.34
CA ILE A 102 21.65 9.06 1.71
C ILE A 102 21.95 10.38 0.98
N ASN A 103 21.06 10.83 0.10
CA ASN A 103 21.29 12.04 -0.69
C ASN A 103 21.41 13.30 0.18
N THR A 104 20.70 13.37 1.32
CA THR A 104 20.87 14.48 2.25
C THR A 104 22.20 14.41 3.00
N SER A 105 22.71 13.21 3.31
CA SER A 105 24.01 13.03 3.98
C SER A 105 25.21 13.41 3.11
N GLU A 106 25.16 13.16 1.79
CA GLU A 106 26.23 13.52 0.85
C GLU A 106 26.39 15.06 0.71
N VAL A 107 25.30 15.81 0.87
CA VAL A 107 25.34 17.28 0.87
C VAL A 107 26.08 17.84 2.10
N TYR A 108 26.10 17.11 3.23
CA TYR A 108 26.86 17.51 4.42
C TYR A 108 28.30 16.99 4.45
N GLY A 109 28.64 15.99 3.62
CA GLY A 109 29.98 15.39 3.52
C GLY A 109 30.96 16.11 2.59
N ASN A 110 30.51 17.11 1.83
CA ASN A 110 31.36 17.99 1.00
C ASN A 110 31.71 19.30 1.73
N LYS A 111 32.24 19.19 2.95
CA LYS A 111 32.93 20.29 3.64
C LYS A 111 34.31 19.87 4.07
#